data_AF-A0A838JER0-F1
#
_entry.id   AF-A0A838JER0-F1
#
_cell.length_a   1.000
_cell.length_b   1.000
_cell.length_c   1.000
_cell.angle_alpha   90.00
_cell.angle_beta   90.00
_cell.angle_gamma   90.00
#
_symmetry.space_group_name_H-M   'P 1'
#
loop_
_entity.id
_entity.type
_entity.pdbx_description
1 polymer ?
#
loop_
_entity_poly.entity_id
_entity_poly.type
_entity_poly.pdbx_seq_one_letter_code
_entity_poly.pdbx_strand_id
1 'polypeptide(L)'
;MMEQKGLPLPQLFNQLRQADMPLGVEEYELLITALKGGFGLQDLDSLFALCKTLWIKSNDDLRIFERIFSQVMQPEQTSSSSNNSTQGSANQESSRTSTGSLLKQSPSQTDAFQDRSSRAEQMEQQAVQAILHMASEDQLPYKRFVRSDEYFPVTRRQMKQSWRHLRQPVREGAPVELDVNKTVKRIERQGLLLEPVVVPRHVNRVEMLLLIDQGGSMTPFHPLSARLIQTAQRGGRLTNIGVYYFRNYPAGLLFRTPSHQKSVPLQAVLESLHYSRSSVLIFSDAGAARGHFSRDRYEGTKTFLRQLTEHVRYKAWLNPMPAERWIDSTAQSIEQFIPMFDISRRGLESAINVLRGHAPSYVDTRTS
;
A
#
# COMPACT_ATOMS: atom_id res chain seq x y z
N MET A 1 -35.96 10.20 -4.72
CA MET A 1 -35.07 9.03 -4.91
C MET A 1 -34.09 9.38 -6.01
N MET A 2 -32.79 9.43 -5.73
CA MET A 2 -31.82 9.80 -6.77
C MET A 2 -31.75 8.69 -7.83
N GLU A 3 -31.85 9.04 -9.11
CA GLU A 3 -31.66 8.08 -10.20
C GLU A 3 -30.18 7.68 -10.28
N GLN A 4 -29.90 6.37 -10.22
CA GLN A 4 -28.54 5.80 -10.30
C GLN A 4 -27.77 6.21 -11.57
N LYS A 5 -28.48 6.65 -12.62
CA LYS A 5 -27.91 7.00 -13.92
C LYS A 5 -27.23 8.37 -13.96
N GLY A 6 -27.41 9.23 -12.94
CA GLY A 6 -26.90 10.61 -12.90
C GLY A 6 -25.77 10.89 -11.91
N LEU A 7 -25.42 9.94 -11.03
CA LEU A 7 -24.39 10.18 -10.01
C LEU A 7 -22.96 9.99 -10.57
N PRO A 8 -22.01 10.89 -10.31
CA PRO A 8 -20.61 10.78 -10.75
C PRO A 8 -19.81 9.76 -9.93
N LEU A 9 -20.38 8.59 -9.64
CA LEU A 9 -19.76 7.51 -8.85
C LEU A 9 -18.46 6.97 -9.48
N PRO A 10 -18.40 6.73 -10.81
CA PRO A 10 -17.14 6.31 -11.43
C PRO A 10 -16.05 7.38 -11.31
N GLN A 11 -16.42 8.66 -11.40
CA GLN A 11 -15.49 9.78 -11.28
C GLN A 11 -14.98 9.92 -9.84
N LEU A 12 -15.87 9.85 -8.85
CA LEU A 12 -15.51 9.85 -7.43
C LEU A 12 -14.53 8.72 -7.11
N PHE A 13 -14.86 7.49 -7.51
CA PHE A 13 -14.02 6.32 -7.28
C PHE A 13 -12.62 6.47 -7.89
N ASN A 14 -12.53 6.97 -9.12
CA ASN A 14 -11.26 7.18 -9.79
C ASN A 14 -10.41 8.29 -9.14
N GLN A 15 -11.02 9.39 -8.72
CA GLN A 15 -10.30 10.48 -8.05
C GLN A 15 -9.76 10.06 -6.68
N LEU A 16 -10.53 9.27 -5.91
CA LEU A 16 -10.08 8.70 -4.64
C LEU A 16 -8.86 7.78 -4.83
N ARG A 17 -8.84 6.96 -5.88
CA ARG A 17 -7.70 6.09 -6.22
C ARG A 17 -6.46 6.87 -6.63
N GLN A 18 -6.63 7.96 -7.39
CA GLN A 18 -5.52 8.84 -7.76
C GLN A 18 -4.91 9.56 -6.56
N ALA A 19 -5.72 9.80 -5.52
CA ALA A 19 -5.27 10.38 -4.25
C ALA A 19 -4.71 9.35 -3.26
N ASP A 20 -4.19 8.22 -3.75
CA ASP A 20 -3.54 7.16 -2.97
C ASP A 20 -4.46 6.39 -1.99
N MET A 21 -5.79 6.49 -2.11
CA MET A 21 -6.71 5.67 -1.33
C MET A 21 -6.72 4.21 -1.84
N PRO A 22 -6.62 3.19 -0.95
CA PRO A 22 -6.52 1.79 -1.35
C PRO A 22 -7.89 1.18 -1.71
N LEU A 23 -8.53 1.69 -2.77
CA LEU A 23 -9.81 1.18 -3.28
C LEU A 23 -9.61 0.27 -4.48
N GLY A 24 -10.12 -0.96 -4.39
CA GLY A 24 -10.14 -1.94 -5.47
C GLY A 24 -11.52 -2.06 -6.13
N VAL A 25 -11.61 -2.94 -7.13
CA VAL A 25 -12.85 -3.20 -7.89
C VAL A 25 -13.93 -3.81 -6.99
N GLU A 26 -13.54 -4.67 -6.05
CA GLU A 26 -14.47 -5.26 -5.07
C GLU A 26 -15.19 -4.19 -4.24
N GLU A 27 -14.48 -3.17 -3.77
CA GLU A 27 -15.10 -2.06 -3.01
C GLU A 27 -16.03 -1.19 -3.88
N TYR A 28 -15.77 -1.10 -5.18
CA TYR A 28 -16.66 -0.42 -6.12
C TYR A 28 -17.92 -1.24 -6.42
N GLU A 29 -17.76 -2.54 -6.64
CA GLU A 29 -18.89 -3.46 -6.86
C GLU A 29 -19.76 -3.56 -5.62
N LEU A 30 -19.17 -3.54 -4.43
CA LEU A 30 -19.90 -3.49 -3.17
C LEU A 30 -20.75 -2.21 -3.05
N LEU A 31 -20.23 -1.05 -3.47
CA LEU A 31 -21.01 0.19 -3.55
C LEU A 31 -22.17 0.07 -4.56
N ILE A 32 -21.90 -0.42 -5.77
CA ILE A 32 -22.94 -0.57 -6.81
C ILE A 32 -24.02 -1.56 -6.36
N THR A 33 -23.63 -2.64 -5.68
CA THR A 33 -24.53 -3.65 -5.13
C THR A 33 -25.40 -3.06 -4.02
N ALA A 34 -24.81 -2.28 -3.10
CA ALA A 34 -25.55 -1.58 -2.06
C ALA A 34 -26.54 -0.55 -2.66
N LEU A 35 -26.13 0.22 -3.66
CA LEU A 35 -27.00 1.17 -4.33
C LEU A 35 -28.15 0.49 -5.09
N LYS A 36 -27.89 -0.65 -5.75
CA LYS A 36 -28.94 -1.49 -6.38
C LYS A 36 -29.91 -2.08 -5.36
N GLY A 37 -29.42 -2.39 -4.16
CA GLY A 37 -30.24 -2.80 -3.02
C GLY A 37 -31.06 -1.66 -2.37
N GLY A 38 -31.01 -0.44 -2.91
CA GLY A 38 -31.77 0.71 -2.40
C GLY A 38 -31.10 1.46 -1.24
N PHE A 39 -29.88 1.07 -0.84
CA PHE A 39 -29.13 1.74 0.21
C PHE A 39 -28.46 3.02 -0.33
N GLY A 40 -28.49 4.12 0.41
CA GLY A 40 -27.74 5.35 0.06
C GLY A 40 -28.35 6.24 -1.04
N LEU A 41 -29.58 5.97 -1.50
CA LEU A 41 -30.27 6.74 -2.57
C LEU A 41 -31.24 7.83 -2.06
N GLN A 42 -31.27 8.05 -0.73
CA GLN A 42 -32.21 8.96 -0.08
C GLN A 42 -31.77 10.43 -0.23
N ASP A 43 -30.50 10.71 0.07
CA ASP A 43 -29.85 12.04 0.04
C ASP A 43 -28.33 11.90 -0.14
N LEU A 44 -27.63 13.02 -0.39
CA LEU A 44 -26.16 13.03 -0.54
C LEU A 44 -25.46 12.59 0.75
N ASP A 45 -26.06 12.87 1.91
CA ASP A 45 -25.53 12.50 3.21
C ASP A 45 -25.63 10.97 3.44
N SER A 46 -26.69 10.30 3.00
CA SER A 46 -26.77 8.82 3.02
C SER A 46 -25.76 8.19 2.08
N LEU A 47 -25.51 8.77 0.91
CA LEU A 47 -24.46 8.30 0.00
C LEU A 47 -23.07 8.51 0.61
N PHE A 48 -22.83 9.66 1.23
CA PHE A 48 -21.59 9.95 1.96
C PHE A 48 -21.37 8.94 3.09
N ALA A 49 -22.40 8.67 3.89
CA ALA A 49 -22.35 7.71 4.99
C ALA A 49 -22.10 6.27 4.50
N LEU A 50 -22.74 5.87 3.40
CA LEU A 50 -22.50 4.57 2.78
C LEU A 50 -21.05 4.43 2.30
N CYS A 51 -20.57 5.38 1.51
CA CYS A 51 -19.18 5.40 1.04
C CYS A 51 -18.18 5.45 2.21
N LYS A 52 -18.45 6.26 3.24
CA LYS A 52 -17.63 6.32 4.45
C LYS A 52 -17.54 4.98 5.15
N THR A 53 -18.66 4.29 5.30
CA THR A 53 -18.71 2.98 5.96
C THR A 53 -17.99 1.90 5.14
N LEU A 54 -18.12 1.92 3.82
CA LEU A 54 -17.51 0.92 2.94
C LEU A 54 -16.01 1.14 2.73
N TRP A 55 -15.56 2.41 2.66
CA TRP A 55 -14.23 2.75 2.13
C TRP A 55 -13.26 3.29 3.17
N ILE A 56 -13.71 3.91 4.27
CA ILE A 56 -12.82 4.59 5.21
C ILE A 56 -12.34 3.64 6.31
N LYS A 57 -11.01 3.51 6.43
CA LYS A 57 -10.35 2.63 7.43
C LYS A 57 -9.34 3.37 8.32
N SER A 58 -9.13 4.67 8.09
CA SER A 58 -8.18 5.53 8.81
C SER A 58 -8.66 6.99 8.81
N ASN A 59 -8.21 7.77 9.79
CA ASN A 59 -8.44 9.22 9.82
C ASN A 59 -7.77 9.96 8.63
N ASP A 60 -6.67 9.43 8.10
CA ASP A 60 -6.03 9.98 6.89
C ASP A 60 -6.90 9.73 5.65
N ASP A 61 -7.55 8.57 5.57
CA ASP A 61 -8.45 8.21 4.47
C ASP A 61 -9.71 9.09 4.52
N LEU A 62 -10.23 9.38 5.71
CA LEU A 62 -11.37 10.28 5.91
C LEU A 62 -11.10 11.68 5.35
N ARG A 63 -9.91 12.25 5.62
CA ARG A 63 -9.52 13.58 5.10
C ARG A 63 -9.43 13.61 3.58
N ILE A 64 -8.87 12.57 2.98
CA ILE A 64 -8.77 12.44 1.52
C ILE A 64 -10.17 12.28 0.91
N PHE A 65 -11.01 11.45 1.54
CA PHE A 65 -12.36 11.19 1.12
C PHE A 65 -13.22 12.45 1.14
N GLU A 66 -13.29 13.15 2.27
CA GLU A 66 -14.10 14.37 2.45
C GLU A 66 -13.76 15.43 1.40
N ARG A 67 -12.46 15.67 1.18
CA ARG A 67 -12.00 16.65 0.19
C ARG A 67 -12.48 16.32 -1.23
N ILE A 68 -12.34 15.06 -1.64
CA ILE A 68 -12.64 14.62 -3.01
C ILE A 68 -14.15 14.46 -3.21
N PHE A 69 -14.86 13.97 -2.20
CA PHE A 69 -16.31 13.85 -2.25
C PHE A 69 -16.97 15.22 -2.42
N SER A 70 -16.56 16.22 -1.63
CA SER A 70 -17.07 17.59 -1.77
C SER A 70 -16.76 18.18 -3.15
N GLN A 71 -15.56 17.95 -3.69
CA GLN A 71 -15.16 18.44 -5.01
C GLN A 71 -15.95 17.82 -6.17
N VAL A 72 -16.33 16.54 -6.05
CA VAL A 72 -17.06 15.81 -7.12
C VAL A 72 -18.57 16.04 -7.03
N MET A 73 -19.11 16.20 -5.82
CA MET A 73 -20.55 16.29 -5.58
C MET A 73 -21.09 17.72 -5.51
N GLN A 74 -20.23 18.75 -5.39
CA GLN A 74 -20.63 20.17 -5.41
C GLN A 74 -19.85 20.98 -6.48
N PRO A 75 -20.23 20.92 -7.76
CA PRO A 75 -19.52 21.64 -8.82
C PRO A 75 -19.83 23.15 -8.93
N GLU A 76 -20.81 23.71 -8.22
CA GLU A 76 -21.16 25.13 -8.31
C GLU A 76 -20.87 25.91 -7.02
N GLN A 77 -19.65 26.48 -6.94
CA GLN A 77 -19.38 27.86 -6.49
C GLN A 77 -17.99 28.32 -7.00
N THR A 78 -17.79 28.30 -8.31
CA THR A 78 -16.70 29.09 -8.93
C THR A 78 -17.15 29.65 -10.27
N SER A 79 -18.03 30.67 -10.23
CA SER A 79 -18.17 31.63 -11.33
C SER A 79 -18.92 32.91 -10.91
N SER A 80 -18.18 33.88 -10.38
CA SER A 80 -18.38 35.34 -10.52
C SER A 80 -17.23 36.00 -9.75
N SER A 81 -16.28 36.74 -10.33
CA SER A 81 -16.45 37.76 -11.37
C SER A 81 -15.14 37.97 -12.14
N SER A 82 -15.26 38.02 -13.46
CA SER A 82 -14.31 38.74 -14.32
C SER A 82 -14.96 40.08 -14.66
N ASN A 83 -14.33 41.20 -14.26
CA ASN A 83 -14.08 42.31 -15.19
C ASN A 83 -13.24 43.44 -14.56
N ASN A 84 -12.28 43.87 -15.39
CA ASN A 84 -11.64 45.17 -15.51
C ASN A 84 -10.44 45.52 -14.60
N SER A 85 -9.27 45.26 -15.18
CA SER A 85 -8.27 46.25 -15.60
C SER A 85 -7.82 47.35 -14.64
N THR A 86 -6.49 47.38 -14.45
CA THR A 86 -5.62 48.57 -14.36
C THR A 86 -5.42 49.19 -12.97
N GLN A 87 -4.16 49.09 -12.52
CA GLN A 87 -3.34 50.01 -11.69
C GLN A 87 -4.00 50.83 -10.56
N GLY A 88 -3.37 50.79 -9.39
CA GLY A 88 -3.32 51.95 -8.48
C GLY A 88 -3.44 51.66 -6.99
N SER A 89 -2.32 51.77 -6.30
CA SER A 89 -2.09 52.30 -4.94
C SER A 89 -3.20 52.32 -3.86
N ALA A 90 -2.74 51.88 -2.67
CA ALA A 90 -2.85 52.52 -1.35
C ALA A 90 -4.14 52.41 -0.49
N ASN A 91 -3.86 51.97 0.75
CA ASN A 91 -4.33 52.47 2.05
C ASN A 91 -5.76 52.23 2.60
N GLN A 92 -5.72 51.83 3.88
CA GLN A 92 -6.58 52.21 5.03
C GLN A 92 -7.91 51.48 5.30
N GLU A 93 -7.85 50.67 6.38
CA GLU A 93 -8.48 50.91 7.70
C GLU A 93 -10.02 50.96 7.89
N SER A 94 -10.42 50.40 9.04
CA SER A 94 -11.63 50.68 9.86
C SER A 94 -12.89 49.81 9.70
N SER A 95 -12.98 48.82 10.60
CA SER A 95 -14.02 48.63 11.64
C SER A 95 -15.40 49.31 11.53
N ARG A 96 -16.50 48.55 11.73
CA ARG A 96 -17.42 48.62 12.92
C ARG A 96 -18.85 48.03 12.69
N THR A 97 -19.18 47.05 13.56
CA THR A 97 -20.41 46.82 14.38
C THR A 97 -21.84 46.61 13.81
N SER A 98 -22.54 45.66 14.51
CA SER A 98 -23.98 45.63 14.95
C SER A 98 -25.07 45.38 13.89
N THR A 99 -26.18 44.64 14.08
CA THR A 99 -26.94 44.13 15.26
C THR A 99 -28.13 43.23 14.83
N GLY A 100 -28.60 42.33 15.72
CA GLY A 100 -30.01 41.85 15.89
C GLY A 100 -30.50 40.69 14.99
N SER A 101 -30.85 39.47 15.46
CA SER A 101 -31.90 38.97 16.41
C SER A 101 -33.17 38.45 15.68
N LEU A 102 -33.50 37.14 15.80
CA LEU A 102 -34.75 36.58 16.39
C LEU A 102 -34.97 35.06 16.15
N LEU A 103 -35.63 34.43 17.13
CA LEU A 103 -35.83 32.99 17.42
C LEU A 103 -37.11 32.34 16.83
N LYS A 104 -37.12 30.98 16.80
CA LYS A 104 -38.21 29.98 17.15
C LYS A 104 -38.27 28.82 16.12
N GLN A 105 -38.61 27.54 16.38
CA GLN A 105 -38.85 26.62 17.51
C GLN A 105 -39.11 25.22 16.87
N SER A 106 -38.89 24.10 17.58
CA SER A 106 -39.18 22.70 17.15
C SER A 106 -40.31 22.04 17.97
N PRO A 107 -40.92 20.92 17.48
CA PRO A 107 -41.20 19.71 18.31
C PRO A 107 -40.96 18.38 17.54
N SER A 108 -40.32 17.29 18.03
CA SER A 108 -40.60 16.26 19.09
C SER A 108 -40.87 14.87 18.45
N GLN A 109 -40.10 13.84 18.85
CA GLN A 109 -40.19 12.42 18.45
C GLN A 109 -40.59 11.53 19.65
N THR A 110 -41.41 10.48 19.45
CA THR A 110 -41.39 9.22 20.24
C THR A 110 -42.40 8.21 19.68
N ASP A 111 -41.96 7.22 18.87
CA ASP A 111 -42.69 5.94 18.64
C ASP A 111 -41.90 4.85 17.85
N ALA A 112 -40.62 5.05 17.50
CA ALA A 112 -39.97 4.24 16.45
C ALA A 112 -38.94 3.18 16.93
N PHE A 113 -39.03 2.64 18.16
CA PHE A 113 -37.94 1.81 18.73
C PHE A 113 -38.20 0.31 18.91
N GLN A 114 -39.42 -0.21 18.71
CA GLN A 114 -39.69 -1.66 18.86
C GLN A 114 -39.69 -2.46 17.54
N ASP A 115 -39.77 -1.80 16.37
CA ASP A 115 -39.97 -2.48 15.08
C ASP A 115 -38.67 -2.75 14.27
N ARG A 116 -37.51 -2.30 14.77
CA ARG A 116 -36.22 -2.42 14.04
C ARG A 116 -35.49 -3.74 14.26
N SER A 117 -35.70 -4.41 15.38
CA SER A 117 -34.92 -5.61 15.74
C SER A 117 -35.38 -6.86 14.99
N SER A 118 -36.68 -7.01 14.75
CA SER A 118 -37.28 -8.15 14.05
C SER A 118 -37.03 -8.12 12.53
N ARG A 119 -36.89 -6.92 11.95
CA ARG A 119 -36.70 -6.72 10.51
C ARG A 119 -35.26 -6.98 10.04
N ALA A 120 -34.28 -6.73 10.91
CA ALA A 120 -32.87 -6.97 10.62
C ALA A 120 -32.57 -8.48 10.47
N GLU A 121 -33.15 -9.31 11.34
CA GLU A 121 -32.96 -10.77 11.32
C GLU A 121 -33.64 -11.43 10.10
N GLN A 122 -34.79 -10.90 9.67
CA GLN A 122 -35.47 -11.37 8.45
C GLN A 122 -34.71 -10.99 7.16
N MET A 123 -34.03 -9.84 7.15
CA MET A 123 -33.21 -9.40 6.00
C MET A 123 -31.92 -10.22 5.86
N GLU A 124 -31.32 -10.65 6.98
CA GLU A 124 -30.13 -11.53 6.94
C GLU A 124 -30.44 -12.91 6.36
N GLN A 125 -31.60 -13.49 6.70
CA GLN A 125 -31.99 -14.81 6.18
C GLN A 125 -32.35 -14.77 4.69
N GLN A 126 -32.99 -13.71 4.22
CA GLN A 126 -33.27 -13.52 2.78
C GLN A 126 -32.00 -13.25 1.95
N ALA A 127 -31.00 -12.57 2.52
CA ALA A 127 -29.74 -12.31 1.85
C ALA A 127 -28.95 -13.61 1.59
N VAL A 128 -28.94 -14.55 2.54
CA VAL A 128 -28.23 -15.84 2.41
C VAL A 128 -28.85 -16.73 1.32
N GLN A 129 -30.17 -16.71 1.19
CA GLN A 129 -30.90 -17.54 0.22
C GLN A 129 -30.79 -17.02 -1.23
N ALA A 130 -30.65 -15.71 -1.41
CA ALA A 130 -30.45 -15.08 -2.72
C ALA A 130 -29.04 -15.30 -3.29
N ILE A 131 -28.01 -15.36 -2.43
CA ILE A 131 -26.62 -15.61 -2.83
C ILE A 131 -26.46 -16.98 -3.52
N LEU A 132 -27.21 -17.99 -3.09
CA LEU A 132 -27.18 -19.34 -3.69
C LEU A 132 -27.81 -19.39 -5.08
N HIS A 133 -28.69 -18.45 -5.43
CA HIS A 133 -29.45 -18.48 -6.68
C HIS A 133 -28.81 -17.67 -7.82
N MET A 134 -27.76 -16.90 -7.53
CA MET A 134 -27.12 -15.95 -8.47
C MET A 134 -25.80 -16.45 -9.08
N ALA A 135 -25.32 -17.63 -8.70
CA ALA A 135 -24.07 -18.22 -9.22
C ALA A 135 -24.21 -18.78 -10.66
N SER A 136 -25.36 -18.62 -11.28
CA SER A 136 -25.70 -19.19 -12.59
C SER A 136 -26.32 -18.12 -13.47
N GLU A 137 -25.49 -17.36 -14.20
CA GLU A 137 -25.72 -16.89 -15.59
C GLU A 137 -24.69 -15.82 -16.01
N ASP A 138 -23.79 -16.23 -16.91
CA ASP A 138 -22.78 -15.43 -17.60
C ASP A 138 -23.37 -14.69 -18.80
N GLN A 139 -23.29 -13.35 -18.86
CA GLN A 139 -23.22 -12.58 -20.12
C GLN A 139 -22.45 -11.26 -19.94
N LEU A 140 -21.27 -11.11 -20.57
CA LEU A 140 -20.44 -9.91 -20.54
C LEU A 140 -20.56 -9.10 -21.84
N PRO A 141 -20.95 -7.80 -21.79
CA PRO A 141 -20.78 -6.89 -22.92
C PRO A 141 -19.41 -6.19 -22.84
N TYR A 142 -18.75 -6.14 -24.01
CA TYR A 142 -17.42 -5.55 -24.25
C TYR A 142 -17.27 -4.13 -23.63
N LYS A 143 -16.44 -4.01 -22.58
CA LYS A 143 -16.09 -2.73 -21.93
C LYS A 143 -14.75 -2.18 -22.43
N ARG A 144 -14.77 -0.88 -22.73
CA ARG A 144 -13.62 0.03 -22.86
C ARG A 144 -12.55 -0.31 -21.81
N PHE A 145 -11.34 -0.67 -22.24
CA PHE A 145 -10.26 -1.12 -21.35
C PHE A 145 -9.95 -0.08 -20.26
N VAL A 146 -10.45 -0.35 -19.05
CA VAL A 146 -9.89 0.21 -17.84
C VAL A 146 -8.51 -0.44 -17.70
N ARG A 147 -7.43 0.31 -17.87
CA ARG A 147 -6.09 -0.12 -17.44
C ARG A 147 -6.05 -0.10 -15.91
N SER A 148 -6.81 -0.98 -15.27
CA SER A 148 -6.68 -1.19 -13.84
C SER A 148 -5.35 -1.87 -13.63
N ASP A 149 -4.43 -1.10 -13.07
CA ASP A 149 -3.08 -1.48 -12.67
C ASP A 149 -3.11 -2.53 -11.52
N GLU A 150 -4.22 -3.25 -11.32
CA GLU A 150 -4.60 -3.94 -10.09
C GLU A 150 -4.62 -5.47 -10.23
N TYR A 151 -4.14 -6.00 -11.36
CA TYR A 151 -4.04 -7.44 -11.63
C TYR A 151 -2.71 -8.08 -11.20
N PHE A 152 -1.90 -7.40 -10.38
CA PHE A 152 -0.68 -8.06 -9.87
C PHE A 152 -1.03 -9.07 -8.78
N PRO A 153 -0.29 -10.19 -8.68
CA PRO A 153 -0.50 -11.23 -7.66
C PRO A 153 -0.42 -10.73 -6.21
N VAL A 154 0.18 -9.56 -5.99
CA VAL A 154 0.27 -8.90 -4.69
C VAL A 154 -0.23 -7.46 -4.80
N THR A 155 -1.18 -7.12 -3.95
CA THR A 155 -1.75 -5.77 -3.86
C THR A 155 -0.78 -4.79 -3.21
N ARG A 156 -0.94 -3.49 -3.48
CA ARG A 156 -0.16 -2.43 -2.80
C ARG A 156 -0.29 -2.52 -1.28
N ARG A 157 -1.48 -2.86 -0.76
CA ARG A 157 -1.74 -3.01 0.68
C ARG A 157 -0.91 -4.15 1.27
N GLN A 158 -0.92 -5.32 0.64
CA GLN A 158 -0.14 -6.48 1.09
C GLN A 158 1.37 -6.18 1.05
N MET A 159 1.87 -5.50 0.02
CA MET A 159 3.27 -5.05 -0.01
C MET A 159 3.59 -4.11 1.15
N LYS A 160 2.78 -3.05 1.36
CA LYS A 160 2.97 -2.11 2.47
C LYS A 160 2.98 -2.82 3.83
N GLN A 161 2.09 -3.80 4.03
CA GLN A 161 2.04 -4.60 5.25
C GLN A 161 3.30 -5.46 5.42
N SER A 162 3.76 -6.11 4.36
CA SER A 162 4.99 -6.91 4.32
C SER A 162 6.22 -6.06 4.70
N TRP A 163 6.35 -4.86 4.14
CA TRP A 163 7.44 -3.93 4.50
C TRP A 163 7.35 -3.42 5.93
N ARG A 164 6.14 -3.20 6.47
CA ARG A 164 5.97 -2.84 7.90
C ARG A 164 6.39 -3.99 8.80
N HIS A 165 6.11 -5.22 8.41
CA HIS A 165 6.51 -6.41 9.16
C HIS A 165 8.02 -6.59 9.21
N LEU A 166 8.74 -6.19 8.15
CA LEU A 166 10.20 -6.21 8.13
C LEU A 166 10.85 -5.26 9.15
N ARG A 167 10.15 -4.20 9.60
CA ARG A 167 10.74 -3.20 10.48
C ARG A 167 11.23 -3.80 11.80
N GLN A 168 12.35 -3.27 12.29
CA GLN A 168 12.91 -3.57 13.59
C GLN A 168 13.11 -2.26 14.37
N PRO A 169 12.07 -1.79 15.08
CA PRO A 169 12.17 -0.56 15.87
C PRO A 169 13.06 -0.79 17.09
N VAL A 170 14.06 0.07 17.26
CA VAL A 170 14.94 0.10 18.44
C VAL A 170 15.05 1.52 18.95
N ARG A 171 15.18 1.71 20.27
CA ARG A 171 15.45 3.03 20.85
C ARG A 171 16.93 3.34 20.73
N GLU A 172 17.28 4.38 20.00
CA GLU A 172 18.68 4.77 19.74
C GLU A 172 18.81 6.28 19.57
N GLY A 173 19.95 6.84 19.99
CA GLY A 173 20.26 8.27 19.91
C GLY A 173 20.02 9.03 21.21
N ALA A 174 19.94 10.37 21.11
CA ALA A 174 19.74 11.23 22.26
C ALA A 174 18.35 11.03 22.89
N PRO A 175 18.22 11.13 24.23
CA PRO A 175 16.94 11.01 24.91
C PRO A 175 16.09 12.25 24.65
N VAL A 176 15.11 12.11 23.76
CA VAL A 176 14.27 13.22 23.27
C VAL A 176 12.77 12.98 23.48
N GLU A 177 12.36 11.74 23.75
CA GLU A 177 10.95 11.38 23.99
C GLU A 177 10.67 11.26 25.49
N LEU A 178 9.51 11.76 25.93
CA LEU A 178 9.04 11.61 27.31
C LEU A 178 8.53 10.19 27.55
N ASP A 179 9.13 9.47 28.50
CA ASP A 179 8.57 8.22 29.02
C ASP A 179 7.56 8.55 30.11
N VAL A 180 6.30 8.69 29.71
CA VAL A 180 5.19 9.05 30.61
C VAL A 180 5.09 8.08 31.78
N ASN A 181 5.18 6.78 31.52
CA ASN A 181 5.01 5.75 32.55
C ASN A 181 6.13 5.82 33.61
N LYS A 182 7.39 5.95 33.18
CA LYS A 182 8.51 6.09 34.12
C LYS A 182 8.45 7.42 34.87
N THR A 183 8.00 8.48 34.20
CA THR A 183 7.83 9.81 34.81
C THR A 183 6.77 9.76 35.89
N VAL A 184 5.59 9.21 35.62
CA VAL A 184 4.50 9.04 36.62
C VAL A 184 4.98 8.23 37.82
N LYS A 185 5.65 7.08 37.61
CA LYS A 185 6.21 6.27 38.70
C LYS A 185 7.25 7.01 39.54
N ARG A 186 7.97 7.96 38.95
CA ARG A 186 8.94 8.80 39.67
C ARG A 186 8.24 9.87 40.49
N ILE A 187 7.18 10.49 39.95
CA ILE A 187 6.31 11.41 40.69
C ILE A 187 5.68 10.69 41.89
N GLU A 188 5.11 9.51 41.71
CA GLU A 188 4.48 8.73 42.80
C GLU A 188 5.43 8.47 43.96
N ARG A 189 6.73 8.27 43.68
CA ARG A 189 7.76 8.02 44.71
C ARG A 189 8.28 9.29 45.38
N GLN A 190 8.32 10.40 44.67
CA GLN A 190 8.94 11.65 45.13
C GLN A 190 7.91 12.69 45.61
N GLY A 191 6.63 12.49 45.29
CA GLY A 191 5.53 13.42 45.58
C GLY A 191 5.50 14.69 44.70
N LEU A 192 6.52 14.89 43.86
CA LEU A 192 6.75 16.11 43.08
C LEU A 192 7.39 15.74 41.73
N LEU A 193 7.08 16.47 40.65
CA LEU A 193 7.78 16.32 39.37
C LEU A 193 9.02 17.23 39.34
N LEU A 194 10.18 16.67 39.69
CA LEU A 194 11.46 17.40 39.59
C LEU A 194 11.97 17.42 38.15
N GLU A 195 12.08 16.25 37.53
CA GLU A 195 12.51 16.13 36.13
C GLU A 195 11.75 14.98 35.44
N PRO A 196 11.31 15.18 34.19
CA PRO A 196 10.73 14.13 33.38
C PRO A 196 11.75 13.05 33.01
N VAL A 197 11.31 11.79 32.96
CA VAL A 197 12.14 10.70 32.46
C VAL A 197 12.09 10.71 30.94
N VAL A 198 13.20 11.06 30.31
CA VAL A 198 13.36 11.07 28.86
C VAL A 198 14.08 9.81 28.35
N VAL A 199 13.70 9.35 27.17
CA VAL A 199 14.23 8.16 26.50
C VAL A 199 14.53 8.44 25.02
N PRO A 200 15.44 7.70 24.39
CA PRO A 200 15.69 7.84 22.97
C PRO A 200 14.46 7.48 22.13
N ARG A 201 14.29 8.15 20.99
CA ARG A 201 13.23 7.85 20.02
C ARG A 201 13.43 6.49 19.39
N HIS A 202 12.34 5.91 18.88
CA HIS A 202 12.44 4.69 18.08
C HIS A 202 12.94 5.01 16.66
N VAL A 203 13.95 4.28 16.23
CA VAL A 203 14.45 4.26 14.84
C VAL A 203 14.33 2.85 14.28
N ASN A 204 14.06 2.74 12.97
CA ASN A 204 14.09 1.45 12.30
C ASN A 204 15.54 1.10 11.94
N ARG A 205 16.09 0.05 12.55
CA ARG A 205 17.49 -0.35 12.35
C ARG A 205 17.75 -1.13 11.05
N VAL A 206 16.71 -1.67 10.44
CA VAL A 206 16.86 -2.50 9.24
C VAL A 206 17.41 -1.67 8.07
N GLU A 207 18.49 -2.17 7.48
CA GLU A 207 19.05 -1.66 6.24
C GLU A 207 18.66 -2.61 5.12
N MET A 208 17.97 -2.11 4.10
CA MET A 208 17.48 -2.92 3.00
C MET A 208 18.24 -2.61 1.72
N LEU A 209 18.76 -3.64 1.06
CA LEU A 209 19.23 -3.57 -0.32
C LEU A 209 18.25 -4.30 -1.22
N LEU A 210 17.74 -3.60 -2.23
CA LEU A 210 16.86 -4.16 -3.25
C LEU A 210 17.60 -4.20 -4.58
N LEU A 211 17.86 -5.41 -5.08
CA LEU A 211 18.50 -5.66 -6.37
C LEU A 211 17.44 -6.06 -7.39
N ILE A 212 17.28 -5.27 -8.45
CA ILE A 212 16.22 -5.44 -9.44
C ILE A 212 16.82 -5.75 -10.82
N ASP A 213 16.43 -6.87 -11.41
CA ASP A 213 16.78 -7.18 -12.80
C ASP A 213 15.98 -6.32 -13.79
N GLN A 214 16.65 -5.88 -14.84
CA GLN A 214 16.15 -4.94 -15.83
C GLN A 214 16.37 -5.43 -17.26
N GLY A 215 15.37 -5.18 -18.10
CA GLY A 215 15.36 -5.57 -19.51
C GLY A 215 15.13 -7.07 -19.75
N GLY A 216 15.20 -7.47 -21.02
CA GLY A 216 14.99 -8.85 -21.45
C GLY A 216 13.65 -9.41 -20.98
N SER A 217 13.67 -10.63 -20.44
CA SER A 217 12.50 -11.32 -19.92
C SER A 217 11.86 -10.65 -18.71
N MET A 218 12.53 -9.67 -18.07
CA MET A 218 11.98 -8.90 -16.97
C MET A 218 11.09 -7.73 -17.40
N THR A 219 11.07 -7.37 -18.68
CA THR A 219 10.31 -6.22 -19.21
C THR A 219 8.82 -6.22 -18.79
N PRO A 220 8.08 -7.35 -18.85
CA PRO A 220 6.68 -7.39 -18.39
C PRO A 220 6.50 -7.10 -16.90
N PHE A 221 7.55 -7.29 -16.09
CA PHE A 221 7.51 -7.18 -14.63
C PHE A 221 8.06 -5.83 -14.11
N HIS A 222 8.46 -4.91 -14.99
CA HIS A 222 8.92 -3.57 -14.58
C HIS A 222 7.86 -2.77 -13.81
N PRO A 223 6.56 -2.80 -14.19
CA PRO A 223 5.53 -2.14 -13.37
C PRO A 223 5.41 -2.73 -11.95
N LEU A 224 5.62 -4.05 -11.81
CA LEU A 224 5.60 -4.74 -10.53
C LEU A 224 6.82 -4.37 -9.67
N SER A 225 8.03 -4.33 -10.25
CA SER A 225 9.23 -3.90 -9.51
C SER A 225 9.16 -2.44 -9.08
N ALA A 226 8.65 -1.55 -9.95
CA ALA A 226 8.40 -0.15 -9.61
C ALA A 226 7.43 -0.02 -8.42
N ARG A 227 6.40 -0.87 -8.36
CA ARG A 227 5.46 -0.92 -7.24
C ARG A 227 6.09 -1.44 -5.95
N LEU A 228 6.93 -2.47 -6.02
CA LEU A 228 7.70 -2.96 -4.86
C LEU A 228 8.57 -1.84 -4.28
N ILE A 229 9.32 -1.12 -5.13
CA ILE A 229 10.15 0.03 -4.72
C ILE A 229 9.31 1.13 -4.08
N GLN A 230 8.24 1.56 -4.75
CA GLN A 230 7.39 2.66 -4.28
C GLN A 230 6.73 2.32 -2.93
N THR A 231 6.23 1.09 -2.77
CA THR A 231 5.59 0.66 -1.53
C THR A 231 6.59 0.50 -0.39
N ALA A 232 7.82 0.06 -0.65
CA ALA A 232 8.89 -0.05 0.35
C ALA A 232 9.32 1.33 0.87
N GLN A 233 9.54 2.30 -0.03
CA GLN A 233 9.94 3.66 0.31
C GLN A 233 8.82 4.45 1.02
N ARG A 234 7.63 4.54 0.40
CA ARG A 234 6.56 5.43 0.89
C ARG A 234 5.67 4.80 1.94
N GLY A 235 5.28 3.54 1.75
CA GLY A 235 4.34 2.87 2.66
C GLY A 235 5.02 2.10 3.79
N GLY A 236 6.15 1.47 3.46
CA GLY A 236 7.01 0.74 4.39
C GLY A 236 7.84 1.65 5.28
N ARG A 237 7.98 2.96 4.97
CA ARG A 237 8.84 3.94 5.67
C ARG A 237 10.19 3.35 6.10
N LEU A 238 10.78 2.51 5.24
CA LEU A 238 12.13 2.02 5.46
C LEU A 238 13.08 3.18 5.18
N THR A 239 13.74 3.67 6.22
CA THR A 239 14.61 4.85 6.17
C THR A 239 15.90 4.60 5.41
N ASN A 240 16.43 3.37 5.49
CA ASN A 240 17.67 2.99 4.82
C ASN A 240 17.40 1.90 3.77
N ILE A 241 16.96 2.31 2.57
CA ILE A 241 16.75 1.42 1.43
C ILE A 241 17.65 1.82 0.25
N GLY A 242 18.59 0.96 -0.10
CA GLY A 242 19.38 1.06 -1.32
C GLY A 242 18.71 0.29 -2.46
N VAL A 243 18.49 0.93 -3.60
CA VAL A 243 17.91 0.28 -4.79
C VAL A 243 18.94 0.30 -5.91
N TYR A 244 19.25 -0.88 -6.45
CA TYR A 244 20.17 -1.05 -7.56
C TYR A 244 19.61 -2.00 -8.61
N TYR A 245 20.06 -1.80 -9.84
CA TYR A 245 19.61 -2.53 -11.01
C TYR A 245 20.77 -3.31 -11.64
N PHE A 246 20.45 -4.45 -12.27
CA PHE A 246 21.40 -5.28 -13.01
C PHE A 246 20.71 -5.92 -14.24
N ARG A 247 21.46 -6.65 -15.07
CA ARG A 247 20.90 -7.42 -16.20
C ARG A 247 21.24 -8.90 -16.07
N ASN A 248 20.25 -9.77 -16.07
CA ASN A 248 20.34 -11.23 -15.91
C ASN A 248 20.89 -11.69 -14.54
N TYR A 249 22.08 -11.23 -14.15
CA TYR A 249 22.68 -11.48 -12.85
C TYR A 249 23.61 -10.32 -12.44
N PRO A 250 23.80 -10.04 -11.13
CA PRO A 250 24.74 -9.02 -10.68
C PRO A 250 26.19 -9.41 -10.98
N ALA A 251 26.90 -8.59 -11.75
CA ALA A 251 28.32 -8.80 -12.05
C ALA A 251 29.03 -7.48 -12.38
N GLY A 252 30.19 -7.24 -11.75
CA GLY A 252 31.06 -6.10 -11.99
C GLY A 252 30.48 -4.75 -11.55
N LEU A 253 29.41 -4.30 -12.21
CA LEU A 253 28.74 -3.03 -11.99
C LEU A 253 27.24 -3.23 -11.71
N LEU A 254 26.73 -2.46 -10.77
CA LEU A 254 25.31 -2.24 -10.52
C LEU A 254 24.91 -0.84 -10.97
N PHE A 255 23.63 -0.61 -11.21
CA PHE A 255 23.12 0.68 -11.67
C PHE A 255 22.16 1.31 -10.68
N ARG A 256 22.20 2.64 -10.52
CA ARG A 256 21.27 3.38 -9.64
C ARG A 256 19.93 3.73 -10.31
N THR A 257 19.88 3.69 -11.64
CA THR A 257 18.68 4.00 -12.43
C THR A 257 18.31 2.83 -13.32
N PRO A 258 17.01 2.62 -13.64
CA PRO A 258 16.59 1.59 -14.59
C PRO A 258 17.19 1.78 -15.99
N SER A 259 17.50 3.03 -16.36
CA SER A 259 18.16 3.40 -17.62
C SER A 259 19.65 3.05 -17.67
N HIS A 260 20.24 2.54 -16.59
CA HIS A 260 21.65 2.17 -16.48
C HIS A 260 22.65 3.30 -16.76
N GLN A 261 22.25 4.56 -16.52
CA GLN A 261 23.10 5.73 -16.77
C GLN A 261 24.14 5.97 -15.67
N LYS A 262 23.86 5.56 -14.43
CA LYS A 262 24.76 5.74 -13.28
C LYS A 262 25.13 4.39 -12.71
N SER A 263 26.39 3.98 -12.88
CA SER A 263 26.92 2.72 -12.37
C SER A 263 27.66 2.90 -11.04
N VAL A 264 27.74 1.82 -10.28
CA VAL A 264 28.51 1.67 -9.04
C VAL A 264 29.14 0.28 -9.07
N PRO A 265 30.43 0.12 -8.68
CA PRO A 265 31.04 -1.20 -8.55
C PRO A 265 30.25 -2.10 -7.60
N LEU A 266 30.02 -3.35 -8.01
CA LEU A 266 29.33 -4.36 -7.18
C LEU A 266 30.01 -4.50 -5.82
N GLN A 267 31.33 -4.57 -5.82
CA GLN A 267 32.13 -4.74 -4.61
C GLN A 267 31.94 -3.59 -3.62
N ALA A 268 31.88 -2.34 -4.10
CA ALA A 268 31.62 -1.18 -3.25
C ALA A 268 30.22 -1.20 -2.60
N VAL A 269 29.23 -1.79 -3.29
CA VAL A 269 27.89 -1.98 -2.71
C VAL A 269 27.93 -3.09 -1.65
N LEU A 270 28.60 -4.21 -1.91
CA LEU A 270 28.71 -5.31 -0.96
C LEU A 270 29.47 -4.91 0.33
N GLU A 271 30.56 -4.15 0.20
CA GLU A 271 31.35 -3.65 1.33
C GLU A 271 30.59 -2.64 2.20
N SER A 272 29.57 -1.98 1.65
CA SER A 272 28.69 -1.10 2.42
C SER A 272 27.65 -1.83 3.27
N LEU A 273 27.50 -3.15 3.09
CA LEU A 273 26.53 -3.96 3.82
C LEU A 273 27.09 -4.42 5.17
N HIS A 274 26.19 -4.52 6.14
CA HIS A 274 26.47 -5.05 7.46
C HIS A 274 25.87 -6.44 7.63
N TYR A 275 26.73 -7.40 7.96
CA TYR A 275 26.40 -8.81 8.04
C TYR A 275 25.13 -9.14 8.84
N SER A 276 24.88 -8.45 9.96
CA SER A 276 23.81 -8.76 10.91
C SER A 276 22.59 -7.83 10.87
N ARG A 277 22.65 -6.70 10.14
CA ARG A 277 21.54 -5.72 10.07
C ARG A 277 21.06 -5.43 8.66
N SER A 278 21.88 -5.72 7.65
CA SER A 278 21.47 -5.57 6.26
C SER A 278 20.65 -6.77 5.81
N SER A 279 19.64 -6.49 5.00
CA SER A 279 18.74 -7.46 4.39
C SER A 279 18.75 -7.26 2.89
N VAL A 280 19.03 -8.31 2.12
CA VAL A 280 19.12 -8.21 0.65
C VAL A 280 17.95 -8.96 0.01
N LEU A 281 17.12 -8.23 -0.73
CA LEU A 281 16.07 -8.80 -1.55
C LEU A 281 16.45 -8.67 -3.03
N ILE A 282 16.48 -9.79 -3.75
CA ILE A 282 16.71 -9.83 -5.19
C ILE A 282 15.37 -10.05 -5.90
N PHE A 283 15.07 -9.26 -6.93
CA PHE A 283 13.88 -9.42 -7.76
C PHE A 283 14.28 -9.65 -9.21
N SER A 284 14.11 -10.88 -9.68
CA SER A 284 14.50 -11.33 -11.02
C SER A 284 13.81 -12.66 -11.35
N ASP A 285 13.59 -12.94 -12.64
CA ASP A 285 13.01 -14.19 -13.11
C ASP A 285 13.96 -15.39 -12.95
N ALA A 286 15.26 -15.16 -12.67
CA ALA A 286 16.30 -16.18 -12.58
C ALA A 286 16.36 -17.10 -13.83
N GLY A 287 15.81 -16.64 -14.96
CA GLY A 287 15.65 -17.43 -16.19
C GLY A 287 14.35 -18.22 -16.35
N ALA A 288 13.48 -18.26 -15.34
CA ALA A 288 12.19 -18.97 -15.39
C ALA A 288 11.25 -18.43 -16.48
N ALA A 289 11.27 -17.13 -16.77
CA ALA A 289 10.41 -16.57 -17.80
C ALA A 289 10.83 -17.02 -19.22
N ARG A 290 12.11 -17.37 -19.41
CA ARG A 290 12.62 -17.95 -20.67
C ARG A 290 12.42 -19.46 -20.76
N GLY A 291 12.27 -20.15 -19.63
CA GLY A 291 11.97 -21.58 -19.57
C GLY A 291 13.11 -22.50 -20.06
N HIS A 292 14.36 -22.04 -20.03
CA HIS A 292 15.51 -22.87 -20.40
C HIS A 292 16.70 -22.65 -19.49
N PHE A 293 17.55 -23.68 -19.38
CA PHE A 293 18.82 -23.58 -18.68
C PHE A 293 19.84 -22.76 -19.49
N SER A 294 20.66 -21.99 -18.77
CA SER A 294 21.77 -21.20 -19.30
C SER A 294 22.93 -21.31 -18.33
N ARG A 295 24.02 -21.94 -18.79
CA ARG A 295 25.22 -22.18 -17.96
C ARG A 295 25.89 -20.89 -17.52
N ASP A 296 26.03 -19.92 -18.43
CA ASP A 296 26.61 -18.61 -18.12
C ASP A 296 25.85 -17.90 -16.98
N ARG A 297 24.51 -17.82 -17.09
CA ARG A 297 23.67 -17.22 -16.04
C ARG A 297 23.77 -17.97 -14.72
N TYR A 298 23.76 -19.30 -14.78
CA TYR A 298 23.90 -20.14 -13.59
C TYR A 298 25.22 -19.89 -12.86
N GLU A 299 26.36 -19.96 -13.55
CA GLU A 299 27.68 -19.76 -12.94
C GLU A 299 27.88 -18.31 -12.46
N GLY A 300 27.39 -17.34 -13.23
CA GLY A 300 27.40 -15.93 -12.86
C GLY A 300 26.61 -15.65 -11.58
N THR A 301 25.36 -16.13 -11.50
CA THR A 301 24.54 -16.00 -10.28
C THR A 301 25.16 -16.74 -9.11
N LYS A 302 25.68 -17.95 -9.31
CA LYS A 302 26.32 -18.73 -8.25
C LYS A 302 27.54 -18.02 -7.67
N THR A 303 28.37 -17.44 -8.54
CA THR A 303 29.54 -16.63 -8.13
C THR A 303 29.11 -15.42 -7.30
N PHE A 304 28.09 -14.70 -7.75
CA PHE A 304 27.53 -13.56 -7.01
C PHE A 304 26.96 -13.99 -5.65
N LEU A 305 26.16 -15.06 -5.57
CA LEU A 305 25.55 -15.51 -4.32
C LEU A 305 26.60 -15.97 -3.30
N ARG A 306 27.73 -16.53 -3.76
CA ARG A 306 28.87 -16.85 -2.89
C ARG A 306 29.46 -15.58 -2.27
N GLN A 307 29.76 -14.57 -3.09
CA GLN A 307 30.27 -13.27 -2.62
C GLN A 307 29.26 -12.59 -1.68
N LEU A 308 27.96 -12.63 -2.01
CA LEU A 308 26.91 -12.04 -1.20
C LEU A 308 26.84 -12.68 0.20
N THR A 309 27.02 -14.00 0.29
CA THR A 309 26.94 -14.75 1.57
C THR A 309 28.02 -14.36 2.56
N GLU A 310 29.18 -13.87 2.07
CA GLU A 310 30.26 -13.36 2.92
C GLU A 310 29.90 -12.01 3.58
N HIS A 311 29.00 -11.23 2.96
CA HIS A 311 28.67 -9.86 3.38
C HIS A 311 27.34 -9.74 4.12
N VAL A 312 26.41 -10.67 3.91
CA VAL A 312 25.07 -10.58 4.52
C VAL A 312 24.51 -11.94 4.96
N ARG A 313 23.93 -11.96 6.16
CA ARG A 313 23.20 -13.11 6.70
C ARG A 313 21.83 -13.25 6.05
N TYR A 314 21.06 -12.16 5.99
CA TYR A 314 19.66 -12.17 5.57
C TYR A 314 19.52 -11.84 4.07
N LYS A 315 19.16 -12.84 3.29
CA LYS A 315 18.97 -12.72 1.84
C LYS A 315 17.82 -13.58 1.34
N ALA A 316 17.05 -13.06 0.39
CA ALA A 316 15.97 -13.76 -0.26
C ALA A 316 15.87 -13.36 -1.73
N TRP A 317 15.32 -14.25 -2.55
CA TRP A 317 15.03 -14.01 -3.97
C TRP A 317 13.52 -14.06 -4.18
N LEU A 318 12.97 -13.04 -4.83
CA LEU A 318 11.56 -12.94 -5.18
C LEU A 318 11.44 -13.01 -6.70
N ASN A 319 10.96 -14.15 -7.18
CA ASN A 319 10.80 -14.43 -8.59
C ASN A 319 9.40 -14.00 -9.05
N PRO A 320 9.26 -13.14 -10.09
CA PRO A 320 7.95 -12.77 -10.60
C PRO A 320 7.20 -13.94 -11.28
N MET A 321 7.89 -15.04 -11.56
CA MET A 321 7.31 -16.25 -12.14
C MET A 321 6.81 -17.19 -11.05
N PRO A 322 5.65 -17.84 -11.24
CA PRO A 322 5.16 -18.87 -10.31
C PRO A 322 6.13 -20.06 -10.30
N ALA A 323 6.19 -20.78 -9.17
CA ALA A 323 7.24 -21.77 -8.90
C ALA A 323 7.26 -22.94 -9.90
N GLU A 324 6.11 -23.27 -10.47
CA GLU A 324 5.95 -24.34 -11.47
C GLU A 324 6.74 -24.02 -12.76
N ARG A 325 6.94 -22.74 -13.06
CA ARG A 325 7.72 -22.26 -14.22
C ARG A 325 9.23 -22.36 -14.01
N TRP A 326 9.69 -22.68 -12.80
CA TRP A 326 11.11 -22.75 -12.51
C TRP A 326 11.71 -24.07 -13.00
N ILE A 327 10.91 -25.13 -13.08
CA ILE A 327 11.29 -26.47 -13.53
C ILE A 327 11.97 -26.40 -14.90
N ASP A 328 13.07 -27.14 -15.07
CA ASP A 328 13.91 -27.21 -16.27
C ASP A 328 14.52 -25.87 -16.73
N SER A 329 14.50 -24.86 -15.87
CA SER A 329 15.11 -23.55 -16.12
C SER A 329 16.31 -23.29 -15.20
N THR A 330 17.07 -22.23 -15.49
CA THR A 330 18.14 -21.77 -14.60
C THR A 330 17.64 -21.46 -13.17
N ALA A 331 16.37 -21.09 -13.01
CA ALA A 331 15.80 -20.74 -11.71
C ALA A 331 15.78 -21.93 -10.75
N GLN A 332 15.40 -23.13 -11.21
CA GLN A 332 15.40 -24.35 -10.39
C GLN A 332 16.79 -24.65 -9.82
N SER A 333 17.86 -24.40 -10.58
CA SER A 333 19.22 -24.57 -10.07
C SER A 333 19.61 -23.48 -9.06
N ILE A 334 19.15 -22.23 -9.27
CA ILE A 334 19.44 -21.10 -8.37
C ILE A 334 18.73 -21.26 -7.02
N GLU A 335 17.52 -21.81 -6.97
CA GLU A 335 16.72 -21.96 -5.73
C GLU A 335 17.46 -22.75 -4.64
N GLN A 336 18.39 -23.62 -5.05
CA GLN A 336 19.18 -24.45 -4.13
C GLN A 336 20.19 -23.64 -3.31
N PHE A 337 20.56 -22.44 -3.77
CA PHE A 337 21.60 -21.60 -3.16
C PHE A 337 21.04 -20.43 -2.36
N ILE A 338 19.77 -20.08 -2.55
CA ILE A 338 19.13 -18.93 -1.89
C ILE A 338 17.64 -19.20 -1.70
N PRO A 339 17.04 -18.83 -0.54
CA PRO A 339 15.60 -18.90 -0.36
C PRO A 339 14.88 -18.08 -1.43
N MET A 340 14.23 -18.78 -2.36
CA MET A 340 13.55 -18.21 -3.50
C MET A 340 12.05 -18.46 -3.40
N PHE A 341 11.27 -17.40 -3.62
CA PHE A 341 9.82 -17.39 -3.50
C PHE A 341 9.20 -16.79 -4.75
N ASP A 342 8.03 -17.28 -5.15
CA ASP A 342 7.22 -16.68 -6.20
C ASP A 342 6.61 -15.35 -5.73
N ILE A 343 6.20 -14.50 -6.68
CA ILE A 343 5.43 -13.30 -6.35
C ILE A 343 3.97 -13.69 -6.08
N SER A 344 3.70 -14.14 -4.87
CA SER A 344 2.35 -14.27 -4.33
C SER A 344 2.28 -13.58 -2.98
N ARG A 345 1.06 -13.43 -2.43
CA ARG A 345 0.90 -12.89 -1.07
C ARG A 345 1.75 -13.68 -0.08
N ARG A 346 1.66 -15.01 -0.14
CA ARG A 346 2.40 -15.92 0.74
C ARG A 346 3.91 -15.89 0.44
N GLY A 347 4.29 -15.92 -0.84
CA GLY A 347 5.70 -15.84 -1.23
C GLY A 347 6.39 -14.56 -0.74
N LEU A 348 5.72 -13.41 -0.84
CA LEU A 348 6.23 -12.15 -0.29
C LEU A 348 6.32 -12.19 1.25
N GLU A 349 5.29 -12.69 1.94
CA GLU A 349 5.30 -12.86 3.40
C GLU A 349 6.47 -13.77 3.86
N SER A 350 6.68 -14.90 3.19
CA SER A 350 7.80 -15.82 3.44
C SER A 350 9.16 -15.17 3.18
N ALA A 351 9.30 -14.42 2.09
CA ALA A 351 10.52 -13.68 1.80
C ALA A 351 10.84 -12.68 2.92
N ILE A 352 9.86 -11.93 3.42
CA ILE A 352 10.05 -11.02 4.56
C ILE A 352 10.45 -11.78 5.82
N ASN A 353 9.84 -12.93 6.11
CA ASN A 353 10.17 -13.72 7.30
C ASN A 353 11.64 -14.17 7.29
N VAL A 354 12.14 -14.62 6.13
CA VAL A 354 13.55 -14.96 5.93
C VAL A 354 14.45 -13.73 6.14
N LEU A 355 14.06 -12.56 5.62
CA LEU A 355 14.81 -11.32 5.81
C LEU A 355 14.83 -10.85 7.27
N ARG A 356 13.89 -11.31 8.10
CA ARG A 356 13.89 -11.10 9.56
C ARG A 356 14.67 -12.16 10.34
N GLY A 357 15.23 -13.17 9.66
CA GLY A 357 16.00 -14.25 10.26
C GLY A 357 15.20 -15.48 10.68
N HIS A 358 13.93 -15.61 10.26
CA HIS A 358 13.16 -16.84 10.46
C HIS A 358 13.53 -17.89 9.41
N ALA A 359 13.30 -19.17 9.73
CA ALA A 359 13.51 -20.25 8.78
C ALA A 359 12.60 -20.09 7.55
N PRO A 360 13.07 -20.47 6.35
CA PRO A 360 12.26 -20.41 5.14
C PRO A 360 11.06 -21.34 5.27
N SER A 361 9.86 -20.79 5.12
CA SER A 361 8.62 -21.55 5.04
C SER A 361 8.28 -21.74 3.56
N TYR A 362 8.73 -22.85 2.98
CA TYR A 362 8.34 -23.21 1.61
C TYR A 362 6.91 -23.72 1.63
N VAL A 363 6.07 -23.13 0.78
CA VAL A 363 4.74 -23.67 0.49
C VAL A 363 4.94 -24.60 -0.69
N ASP A 364 4.61 -25.87 -0.52
CA ASP A 364 4.69 -26.86 -1.60
C ASP A 364 3.56 -26.57 -2.59
N THR A 365 3.79 -25.66 -3.55
CA THR A 365 2.85 -25.39 -4.65
C THR A 365 2.95 -26.45 -5.75
N ARG A 366 3.91 -27.38 -5.64
CA ARG A 366 4.20 -28.45 -6.62
C ARG A 366 3.16 -29.58 -6.66
N THR A 367 2.09 -29.49 -5.86
CA THR A 367 1.10 -30.57 -5.67
C THR A 367 -0.37 -30.11 -5.79
N SER A 368 -0.67 -29.00 -6.45
CA SER A 368 -2.07 -28.58 -6.69
C SER A 368 -2.45 -28.60 -8.16
#